data_AF-A0A4Q3E499-F1
#
_entry.id   AF-A0A4Q3E499-F1
#
_cell.length_a   1.000
_cell.length_b   1.000
_cell.length_c   1.000
_cell.angle_alpha   90.00
_cell.angle_beta   90.00
_cell.angle_gamma   90.00
#
_symmetry.space_group_name_H-M   'P 1'
#
loop_
_entity.id
_entity.type
_entity.pdbx_description
1 polymer ?
#
loop_
_entity_poly.entity_id
_entity_poly.type
_entity_poly.pdbx_seq_one_letter_code
_entity_poly.pdbx_strand_id
1 'polypeptide(L)'
;MERIKTAPRHNWQAAIEKLGFGYHSTEGAYWDETAYYRFSLQEIEAIERATTTLWDLCLAAVQHVIDNKLYSRMNIPESFIPYIEKTWNEEHPSIYGRFDLCYKKGKIKMLEFNADTPTSLYEAGLVQWFWLQDVAKDKDQFNS
;
A
#
# COMPACT_ATOMS: atom_id res chain seq x y z
N MET A 1 1.77 13.76 -9.67
CA MET A 1 2.73 12.69 -9.49
C MET A 1 3.66 12.85 -10.64
N GLU A 2 4.85 13.35 -10.34
CA GLU A 2 5.89 13.62 -11.31
C GLU A 2 7.07 12.70 -11.02
N ARG A 3 7.50 11.95 -12.03
CA ARG A 3 8.69 11.11 -11.93
C ARG A 3 9.92 11.96 -12.17
N ILE A 4 10.78 12.09 -11.17
CA ILE A 4 12.05 12.80 -11.24
C ILE A 4 13.18 11.79 -11.36
N LYS A 5 14.03 11.92 -12.38
CA LYS A 5 15.24 11.09 -12.51
C LYS A 5 16.30 11.60 -11.54
N THR A 6 17.08 10.68 -10.98
CA THR A 6 18.21 10.99 -10.09
C THR A 6 19.32 9.95 -10.28
N ALA A 7 20.53 10.29 -9.85
CA ALA A 7 21.57 9.29 -9.71
C ALA A 7 21.33 8.50 -8.40
N PRO A 8 21.45 7.16 -8.40
CA PRO A 8 21.46 6.37 -7.17
C PRO A 8 22.54 6.86 -6.20
N ARG A 9 22.29 6.77 -4.90
CA ARG A 9 23.33 7.09 -3.90
C ARG A 9 24.53 6.16 -4.06
N HIS A 10 25.71 6.67 -3.73
CA HIS A 10 26.92 5.83 -3.68
C HIS A 10 26.75 4.74 -2.62
N ASN A 11 27.03 3.48 -2.98
CA ASN A 11 26.88 2.30 -2.11
C ASN A 11 25.48 2.16 -1.48
N TRP A 12 24.42 2.52 -2.20
CA TRP A 12 23.05 2.45 -1.69
C TRP A 12 22.67 1.04 -1.19
N GLN A 13 23.19 -0.03 -1.81
CA GLN A 13 22.96 -1.41 -1.37
C GLN A 13 23.44 -1.62 0.07
N ALA A 14 24.67 -1.22 0.37
CA ALA A 14 25.24 -1.35 1.71
C ALA A 14 24.50 -0.44 2.72
N ALA A 15 23.95 0.69 2.27
CA ALA A 15 23.15 1.58 3.12
C ALA A 15 21.83 0.92 3.54
N ILE A 16 21.10 0.31 2.61
CA ILE A 16 19.82 -0.34 2.91
C ILE A 16 19.99 -1.71 3.59
N GLU A 17 21.07 -2.43 3.32
CA GLU A 17 21.41 -3.68 4.04
C GLU A 17 21.61 -3.43 5.54
N LYS A 18 22.20 -2.29 5.92
CA LYS A 18 22.31 -1.87 7.33
C LYS A 18 20.96 -1.64 8.01
N LEU A 19 19.90 -1.39 7.24
CA LEU A 19 18.54 -1.27 7.76
C LEU A 19 17.86 -2.64 7.92
N GLY A 20 18.48 -3.72 7.47
CA GLY A 20 17.91 -5.07 7.43
C GLY A 20 17.25 -5.43 6.10
N PHE A 21 17.38 -4.59 5.07
CA PHE A 21 16.73 -4.78 3.77
C PHE A 21 17.63 -5.56 2.81
N GLY A 22 17.75 -6.88 3.02
CA GLY A 22 18.66 -7.75 2.25
C GLY A 22 18.14 -8.22 0.89
N TYR A 23 16.86 -8.03 0.57
CA TYR A 23 16.21 -8.52 -0.65
C TYR A 23 16.02 -7.42 -1.70
N HIS A 24 17.07 -6.64 -1.95
CA HIS A 24 17.01 -5.43 -2.80
C HIS A 24 17.36 -5.66 -4.28
N SER A 25 17.93 -6.82 -4.62
CA SER A 25 18.47 -7.16 -5.96
C SER A 25 18.06 -8.56 -6.46
N THR A 26 16.95 -9.12 -5.97
CA THR A 26 16.59 -10.55 -6.15
C THR A 26 16.32 -10.98 -7.60
N GLU A 27 15.75 -10.11 -8.44
CA GLU A 27 15.46 -10.39 -9.86
C GLU A 27 15.69 -9.16 -10.76
N GLY A 28 16.70 -8.35 -10.40
CA GLY A 28 16.87 -6.98 -10.87
C GLY A 28 16.74 -6.00 -9.71
N ALA A 29 16.72 -4.70 -9.98
CA ALA A 29 16.59 -3.68 -8.92
C ALA A 29 15.17 -3.72 -8.33
N TYR A 30 14.98 -4.46 -7.24
CA TYR A 30 13.75 -4.43 -6.45
C TYR A 30 13.57 -3.03 -5.82
N TRP A 31 14.68 -2.46 -5.34
CA TRP A 31 14.78 -1.06 -4.95
C TRP A 31 15.50 -0.26 -6.02
N ASP A 32 14.84 0.75 -6.58
CA ASP A 32 15.35 1.57 -7.68
C ASP A 32 15.49 3.04 -7.26
N GLU A 33 16.73 3.48 -7.04
CA GLU A 33 17.05 4.88 -6.74
C GLU A 33 17.33 5.72 -7.99
N THR A 34 17.09 5.23 -9.21
CA THR A 34 17.29 6.02 -10.44
C THR A 34 16.18 7.05 -10.69
N ALA A 35 15.10 6.97 -9.91
CA ALA A 35 14.05 7.96 -9.89
C ALA A 35 13.29 7.96 -8.58
N TYR A 36 12.61 9.06 -8.29
CA TYR A 36 11.59 9.15 -7.26
C TYR A 36 10.35 9.87 -7.80
N TYR A 37 9.25 9.80 -7.06
CA TYR A 37 8.03 10.50 -7.41
C TYR A 37 7.79 11.67 -6.46
N ARG A 38 7.55 12.85 -7.04
CA ARG A 38 7.09 14.04 -6.33
C ARG A 38 5.59 14.18 -6.48
N PHE A 39 4.93 14.55 -5.39
CA PHE A 39 3.50 14.81 -5.34
C PHE A 39 3.26 16.26 -4.95
N SER A 40 2.20 16.86 -5.48
CA SER A 40 1.64 18.05 -4.84
C SER A 40 0.70 17.63 -3.71
N LEU A 41 0.44 18.55 -2.77
CA LEU A 41 -0.50 18.30 -1.68
C LEU A 41 -1.89 17.90 -2.19
N GLN A 42 -2.38 18.55 -3.24
CA GLN A 42 -3.70 18.23 -3.82
C GLN A 42 -3.77 16.79 -4.35
N GLU A 43 -2.67 16.24 -4.83
CA GLU A 43 -2.61 14.87 -5.32
C GLU A 43 -2.58 13.86 -4.17
N ILE A 44 -1.85 14.20 -3.10
CA ILE A 44 -1.86 13.43 -1.84
C ILE A 44 -3.28 13.36 -1.28
N GLU A 45 -3.92 14.51 -1.08
CA GLU A 45 -5.29 14.56 -0.55
C GLU A 45 -6.30 13.84 -1.46
N ALA A 46 -6.07 13.83 -2.78
CA ALA A 46 -6.91 13.08 -3.71
C ALA A 46 -6.76 11.57 -3.54
N ILE A 47 -5.54 11.09 -3.26
CA ILE A 47 -5.27 9.68 -2.96
C ILE A 47 -5.90 9.30 -1.63
N GLU A 48 -5.74 10.12 -0.58
CA GLU A 48 -6.34 9.87 0.73
C GLU A 48 -7.87 9.79 0.67
N ARG A 49 -8.53 10.76 0.02
CA ARG A 49 -9.98 10.71 -0.17
C ARG A 49 -10.41 9.47 -0.95
N ALA A 50 -9.64 9.09 -1.98
CA ALA A 50 -9.92 7.91 -2.76
C ALA A 50 -9.78 6.63 -1.93
N THR A 51 -8.73 6.47 -1.13
CA THR A 51 -8.52 5.28 -0.30
C THR A 51 -9.54 5.17 0.82
N THR A 52 -9.94 6.28 1.46
CA THR A 52 -11.07 6.31 2.41
C THR A 52 -12.36 5.85 1.74
N THR A 53 -12.69 6.42 0.58
CA THR A 53 -13.91 6.04 -0.15
C THR A 53 -13.89 4.57 -0.57
N LEU A 54 -12.74 4.07 -1.03
CA LEU A 54 -12.57 2.68 -1.43
C LEU A 54 -12.69 1.72 -0.24
N TRP A 55 -12.16 2.09 0.92
CA TRP A 55 -12.33 1.33 2.16
C TRP A 55 -13.81 1.16 2.52
N ASP A 56 -14.57 2.25 2.53
CA ASP A 56 -16.02 2.20 2.83
C ASP A 56 -16.77 1.33 1.81
N LEU A 57 -16.42 1.42 0.53
CA LEU A 57 -17.00 0.59 -0.52
C LEU A 57 -16.64 -0.89 -0.36
N CYS A 58 -15.41 -1.20 0.06
CA CYS A 58 -14.99 -2.57 0.37
C CYS A 58 -15.80 -3.14 1.54
N LEU A 59 -15.98 -2.37 2.62
CA LEU A 59 -16.80 -2.80 3.75
C LEU A 59 -18.27 -3.02 3.35
N ALA A 60 -18.84 -2.10 2.58
CA ALA A 60 -20.19 -2.25 2.06
C ALA A 60 -20.34 -3.48 1.15
N ALA A 61 -19.32 -3.80 0.35
CA ALA A 61 -19.30 -5.00 -0.47
C ALA A 61 -19.25 -6.28 0.38
N VAL A 62 -18.46 -6.30 1.46
CA VAL A 62 -18.42 -7.44 2.40
C VAL A 62 -19.78 -7.61 3.08
N GLN A 63 -20.38 -6.54 3.60
CA GLN A 63 -21.73 -6.59 4.18
C GLN A 63 -22.74 -7.14 3.17
N HIS A 64 -22.69 -6.67 1.92
CA HIS A 64 -23.58 -7.16 0.86
C HIS A 64 -23.42 -8.66 0.60
N VAL A 65 -22.18 -9.18 0.62
CA VAL A 65 -21.91 -10.61 0.50
C VAL A 65 -22.52 -11.40 1.66
N ILE A 66 -22.41 -10.89 2.89
CA ILE A 66 -22.96 -11.52 4.09
C ILE A 66 -24.50 -11.53 4.04
N ASP A 67 -25.12 -10.37 3.84
CA ASP A 67 -26.59 -10.21 3.84
C ASP A 67 -27.27 -11.11 2.81
N ASN A 68 -26.63 -11.27 1.64
CA ASN A 68 -27.16 -12.04 0.52
C ASN A 68 -26.57 -13.46 0.42
N LYS A 69 -25.80 -13.89 1.42
CA LYS A 69 -25.16 -15.22 1.49
C LYS A 69 -24.40 -15.59 0.21
N LEU A 70 -23.67 -14.65 -0.37
CA LEU A 70 -22.96 -14.80 -1.65
C LEU A 70 -21.60 -15.53 -1.51
N TYR A 71 -21.37 -16.23 -0.41
CA TYR A 71 -20.10 -16.88 -0.07
C TYR A 71 -19.59 -17.85 -1.15
N SER A 72 -20.49 -18.62 -1.77
CA SER A 72 -20.14 -19.56 -2.85
C SER A 72 -19.58 -18.85 -4.09
N ARG A 73 -20.01 -17.62 -4.39
CA ARG A 73 -19.46 -16.81 -5.49
C ARG A 73 -18.03 -16.36 -5.22
N MET A 74 -17.65 -16.29 -3.95
CA MET A 74 -16.31 -15.94 -3.49
C MET A 74 -15.43 -17.18 -3.27
N ASN A 75 -15.92 -18.37 -3.61
CA ASN A 75 -15.27 -19.66 -3.36
C ASN A 75 -14.92 -19.89 -1.87
N ILE A 76 -15.74 -19.36 -0.96
CA ILE A 76 -15.57 -19.56 0.49
C ILE A 76 -16.20 -20.91 0.89
N PRO A 77 -15.47 -21.84 1.51
CA PRO A 77 -16.04 -23.09 2.00
C PRO A 77 -17.03 -22.86 3.14
N GLU A 78 -18.13 -23.63 3.18
CA GLU A 78 -19.20 -23.47 4.17
C GLU A 78 -18.72 -23.51 5.62
N SER A 79 -17.69 -24.32 5.90
CA SER A 79 -17.09 -24.44 7.22
C SER A 79 -16.48 -23.14 7.76
N PHE A 80 -16.13 -22.19 6.89
CA PHE A 80 -15.56 -20.89 7.28
C PHE A 80 -16.60 -19.79 7.49
N ILE A 81 -17.82 -19.95 6.98
CA ILE A 81 -18.86 -18.91 7.05
C ILE A 81 -19.16 -18.46 8.49
N PRO A 82 -19.34 -19.37 9.48
CA PRO A 82 -19.62 -18.94 10.85
C PRO A 82 -18.50 -18.10 11.47
N TYR A 83 -17.25 -18.32 11.06
CA TYR A 83 -16.11 -17.54 11.55
C TYR A 83 -16.09 -16.14 10.95
N ILE A 84 -16.36 -16.02 9.65
CA ILE A 84 -16.44 -14.73 8.95
C ILE A 84 -17.57 -13.89 9.53
N GLU A 85 -18.77 -14.47 9.68
CA GLU A 85 -19.92 -13.75 10.26
C GLU A 85 -19.65 -13.33 11.71
N LYS A 86 -18.98 -14.19 12.49
CA LYS A 86 -18.61 -13.86 13.87
C LYS A 86 -17.66 -12.67 13.93
N THR A 87 -16.53 -12.72 13.22
CA THR A 87 -15.52 -11.63 13.28
C THR A 87 -16.06 -10.32 12.73
N TRP A 88 -16.95 -10.39 11.74
CA TRP A 88 -17.64 -9.23 11.19
C TRP A 88 -18.60 -8.59 12.21
N ASN A 89 -19.48 -9.39 12.82
CA ASN A 89 -20.48 -8.90 13.78
C ASN A 89 -19.88 -8.44 15.11
N GLU A 90 -18.74 -9.03 15.51
CA GLU A 90 -17.97 -8.61 16.69
C GLU A 90 -17.01 -7.44 16.39
N GLU A 91 -17.01 -6.90 15.16
CA GLU A 91 -16.16 -5.79 14.73
C GLU A 91 -14.67 -5.98 15.06
N HIS A 92 -14.14 -7.18 14.79
CA HIS A 92 -12.72 -7.45 15.04
C HIS A 92 -11.84 -6.47 14.25
N PRO A 93 -10.81 -5.88 14.87
CA PRO A 93 -10.08 -4.77 14.27
C PRO A 93 -9.27 -5.22 13.05
N SER A 94 -9.34 -4.44 11.97
CA SER A 94 -8.37 -4.49 10.89
C SER A 94 -7.14 -3.66 11.26
N ILE A 95 -5.93 -4.22 11.06
CA ILE A 95 -4.69 -3.53 11.45
C ILE A 95 -4.21 -2.62 10.31
N TYR A 96 -4.01 -3.18 9.12
CA TYR A 96 -3.63 -2.42 7.92
C TYR A 96 -3.95 -3.23 6.66
N GLY A 97 -4.00 -2.53 5.51
CA GLY A 97 -4.18 -3.12 4.19
C GLY A 97 -3.47 -2.28 3.13
N ARG A 98 -3.27 -2.83 1.93
CA ARG A 98 -2.63 -2.12 0.81
C ARG A 98 -3.56 -2.05 -0.39
N PHE A 99 -3.88 -0.83 -0.83
CA PHE A 99 -4.53 -0.61 -2.12
C PHE A 99 -3.50 -0.49 -3.22
N ASP A 100 -3.75 -1.20 -4.32
CA ASP A 100 -2.99 -1.06 -5.54
C ASP A 100 -3.79 -0.14 -6.47
N LEU A 101 -3.23 1.03 -6.78
CA LEU A 101 -3.92 2.10 -7.50
C LEU A 101 -3.24 2.38 -8.85
N CYS A 102 -4.05 2.54 -9.90
CA CYS A 102 -3.63 3.17 -11.14
C CYS A 102 -3.89 4.67 -11.06
N TYR A 103 -2.82 5.47 -11.14
CA TYR A 103 -2.87 6.93 -11.19
C TYR A 103 -2.46 7.45 -12.58
N LYS A 104 -3.33 8.21 -13.24
CA LYS A 104 -2.98 8.85 -14.52
C LYS A 104 -3.68 10.19 -14.68
N LYS A 105 -2.89 11.27 -14.78
CA LYS A 105 -3.38 12.64 -15.00
C LYS A 105 -4.50 13.03 -14.03
N GLY A 106 -4.30 12.78 -12.73
CA GLY A 106 -5.28 13.08 -11.67
C GLY A 106 -6.43 12.08 -11.54
N LYS A 107 -6.52 11.06 -12.41
CA LYS A 107 -7.53 9.99 -12.29
C LYS A 107 -6.96 8.82 -11.51
N ILE A 108 -7.76 8.32 -10.57
CA ILE A 108 -7.42 7.20 -9.69
C ILE A 108 -8.38 6.04 -9.98
N LYS A 109 -7.84 4.83 -10.11
CA LYS A 109 -8.61 3.59 -10.20
C LYS A 109 -7.99 2.54 -9.31
N MET A 110 -8.83 1.84 -8.55
CA MET A 110 -8.40 0.66 -7.79
C MET A 110 -8.18 -0.52 -8.75
N LEU A 111 -7.05 -1.19 -8.60
CA LEU A 111 -6.77 -2.46 -9.25
C LEU A 111 -7.14 -3.60 -8.31
N GLU A 112 -6.65 -3.55 -7.07
CA GLU A 112 -6.97 -4.52 -6.01
C GLU A 112 -6.82 -3.91 -4.61
N PHE A 113 -7.31 -4.65 -3.61
CA PHE A 113 -7.13 -4.37 -2.20
C PHE A 113 -6.57 -5.61 -1.48
N ASN A 114 -5.31 -5.54 -1.08
CA ASN A 114 -4.61 -6.56 -0.32
C ASN A 114 -4.88 -6.36 1.18
N ALA A 115 -6.00 -6.91 1.66
CA ALA A 115 -6.47 -6.73 3.03
C ALA A 115 -5.98 -7.79 4.03
N ASP A 116 -5.51 -8.94 3.54
CA ASP A 116 -5.14 -10.10 4.39
C ASP A 116 -3.63 -10.17 4.64
N THR A 117 -2.84 -10.17 3.57
CA THR A 117 -1.36 -10.24 3.64
C THR A 117 -0.69 -9.06 2.93
N PRO A 118 -1.02 -7.79 3.30
CA PRO A 118 -0.32 -6.65 2.74
C PRO A 118 1.19 -6.71 3.04
N THR A 119 1.99 -6.32 2.06
CA THR A 119 3.45 -6.15 2.16
C THR A 119 3.82 -4.70 1.85
N SER A 120 5.10 -4.34 1.95
CA SER A 120 5.67 -3.02 1.61
C SER A 120 5.62 -1.93 2.69
N LEU A 121 5.08 -2.21 3.89
CA LEU A 121 5.06 -1.24 5.00
C LEU A 121 6.48 -0.91 5.50
N TYR A 122 7.37 -1.90 5.54
CA TYR A 122 8.77 -1.72 5.96
C TYR A 122 9.54 -0.84 4.96
N GLU A 123 9.37 -1.09 3.67
CA GLU A 123 9.99 -0.33 2.58
C GLU A 123 9.51 1.13 2.59
N ALA A 124 8.19 1.34 2.64
CA ALA A 124 7.60 2.68 2.64
C ALA A 124 7.89 3.44 3.94
N GLY A 125 7.79 2.78 5.10
CA GLY A 125 7.92 3.42 6.41
C GLY A 125 9.36 3.67 6.85
N LEU A 126 10.29 2.77 6.51
CA LEU A 126 11.68 2.83 6.98
C LEU A 126 12.66 3.15 5.85
N VAL A 127 12.72 2.30 4.83
CA VAL A 127 13.77 2.39 3.79
C VAL A 127 13.64 3.70 3.00
N GLN A 128 12.42 4.06 2.61
CA GLN A 128 12.10 5.32 1.93
C GLN A 128 12.43 6.54 2.80
N TRP A 129 12.16 6.48 4.10
CA TRP A 129 12.47 7.57 5.01
C TRP A 129 13.98 7.82 5.10
N PHE A 130 14.78 6.78 5.31
CA PHE A 130 16.24 6.92 5.36
C PHE A 130 16.82 7.37 4.01
N TRP A 131 16.23 6.94 2.89
CA TRP A 131 16.58 7.49 1.58
C TRP A 131 16.33 9.00 1.52
N LEU A 132 15.14 9.46 1.95
CA LEU A 132 14.79 10.87 1.98
C LEU A 132 15.75 11.69 2.85
N GLN A 133 16.09 11.20 4.04
CA GLN A 133 17.01 11.87 4.96
C GLN A 133 18.40 12.08 4.36
N ASP A 134 18.88 11.16 3.52
CA ASP A 134 20.19 11.28 2.88
C ASP A 134 20.19 12.25 1.69
N VAL A 135 19.11 12.29 0.90
CA VAL A 135 19.09 13.05 -0.36
C VAL A 135 18.40 14.42 -0.27
N ALA A 136 17.46 14.58 0.68
CA ALA A 136 16.61 15.76 0.77
C ALA A 136 16.00 15.91 2.18
N LYS A 137 16.85 15.97 3.21
CA LYS A 137 16.46 16.06 4.64
C LYS A 137 15.51 17.21 5.01
N ASP A 138 15.38 18.23 4.17
CA ASP A 138 14.47 19.37 4.34
C ASP A 138 13.10 19.15 3.70
N LYS A 139 12.87 17.96 3.12
CA LYS A 139 11.62 17.53 2.51
C LYS A 139 10.92 16.49 3.39
N ASP A 140 9.70 16.20 2.99
CA ASP A 140 8.84 15.24 3.67
C ASP A 140 8.39 14.12 2.72
N GLN A 141 7.94 13.01 3.30
CA GLN A 141 7.28 11.93 2.56
C GLN A 141 5.79 11.91 2.87
N PHE A 142 4.98 11.40 1.94
CA PHE A 142 3.52 11.32 2.11
C PHE A 142 3.09 10.57 3.38
N ASN A 143 3.86 9.57 3.80
CA ASN A 143 3.55 8.67 4.90
C ASN A 143 4.36 8.96 6.18
N SER A 144 4.78 10.22 6.39
CA SER A 144 5.47 10.71 7.60
C SER A 144 4.51 10.96 8.75
#